data_AF-A0A7X6V3R8-F1
#
_entry.id   AF-A0A7X6V3R8-F1
#
_cell.length_a   1.000
_cell.length_b   1.000
_cell.length_c   1.000
_cell.angle_alpha   90.00
_cell.angle_beta   90.00
_cell.angle_gamma   90.00
#
_symmetry.space_group_name_H-M   'P 1'
#
loop_
_entity.id
_entity.type
_entity.pdbx_description
1 polymer ?
#
loop_
_entity_poly.entity_id
_entity_poly.type
_entity_poly.pdbx_seq_one_letter_code
_entity_poly.pdbx_strand_id
1 'polypeptide(L)'
;MKRYIIIPLLLTLFSLITPLGAMTDTFTVAMVGDIMLGNTYPTKRLPANGGNNLFDHTRHILQEADIAAGNLEGAMCVGGTCTKSLSNNRSYAFKMPPEYRRHLYDAGFDFMCLANNHINDFSATGRAETMANLDKAGIGYAGLPECRSAFKEVKGVRFGFCAFGYNSYVLKHTNEKLVREIIEEVKADCDILIVSFHGGEEGAHCNTLPYGTEYFYGENRGDLRKFAHLCIDLGADIVFGHGPHVTRAVEGYKGRIIAYSLGNFCTTTGMNVTGNRGHSPILEVQIDRDGVLLGGKIHSFKMKPGAGPEPDPTNSVAQLIKKLSESDIKNNLIRILDDGTLVVTAYKEGSTSDNTIDSFSKGFSSPTKEFLIGKHTYSKDPNFVNIPSQYTGLSKENSYIQKNVLAAFEKMYADAKVDGITLRVTSASRNFYTQKYIWESKIKEYTEKYPDRTECAKRVLKYNALPGTSRHHWGTDIDLISKQLSYWNSAQGKKAYAWLQANAHKYGFFQPYNGECNTGHGEEKWHWSYYPLSDLYLKEYLKVVTTSDIKGFNSDFSAETFDVISNYVLGISRVSYE
;
A
#
# COMPACT_ATOMS: atom_id res chain seq x y z
N MET A 1 45.06 73.07 -3.33
CA MET A 1 43.60 72.86 -3.21
C MET A 1 43.07 72.31 -4.53
N LYS A 2 42.93 70.98 -4.65
CA LYS A 2 42.40 70.33 -5.86
C LYS A 2 41.01 69.76 -5.54
N ARG A 3 40.01 70.21 -6.30
CA ARG A 3 38.61 69.80 -6.26
C ARG A 3 38.48 68.39 -6.85
N TYR A 4 37.70 67.51 -6.20
CA TYR A 4 37.25 66.25 -6.78
C TYR A 4 35.72 66.25 -6.89
N ILE A 5 35.26 65.84 -8.07
CA ILE A 5 33.88 65.71 -8.52
C ILE A 5 33.34 64.35 -8.01
N ILE A 6 32.14 64.35 -7.44
CA ILE A 6 31.42 63.13 -7.02
C ILE A 6 30.58 62.66 -8.21
N ILE A 7 30.78 61.42 -8.65
CA ILE A 7 29.90 60.67 -9.56
C ILE A 7 29.25 59.55 -8.72
N PRO A 8 27.92 59.36 -8.73
CA PRO A 8 27.29 58.25 -8.03
C PRO A 8 27.37 56.98 -8.91
N LEU A 9 27.96 55.93 -8.35
CA LEU A 9 28.02 54.60 -8.95
C LEU A 9 26.71 53.86 -8.66
N LEU A 10 25.85 53.68 -9.67
CA LEU A 10 24.73 52.74 -9.60
C LEU A 10 25.29 51.30 -9.68
N LEU A 11 25.22 50.57 -8.57
CA LEU A 11 25.45 49.12 -8.52
C LEU A 11 24.12 48.41 -8.84
N THR A 12 23.98 47.93 -10.07
CA THR A 12 22.94 46.96 -10.43
C THR A 12 23.36 45.57 -9.94
N LEU A 13 22.74 45.10 -8.85
CA LEU A 13 22.81 43.70 -8.43
C LEU A 13 22.02 42.84 -9.44
N PHE A 14 22.72 42.06 -10.26
CA PHE A 14 22.14 40.91 -10.93
C PHE A 14 22.07 39.76 -9.90
N SER A 15 20.89 39.54 -9.30
CA SER A 15 20.63 38.29 -8.58
C SER A 15 20.54 37.16 -9.61
N LEU A 16 21.61 36.36 -9.71
CA LEU A 16 21.54 35.01 -10.25
C LEU A 16 20.70 34.16 -9.30
N ILE A 17 19.38 34.17 -9.49
CA ILE A 17 18.51 33.15 -8.94
C ILE A 17 18.70 31.91 -9.81
N THR A 18 19.68 31.09 -9.48
CA THR A 18 19.62 29.68 -9.82
C THR A 18 18.40 29.09 -9.11
N PRO A 19 17.46 28.42 -9.80
CA PRO A 19 16.42 27.70 -9.11
C PRO A 19 17.11 26.60 -8.30
N LEU A 20 17.06 26.72 -6.98
CA LEU A 20 17.42 25.64 -6.08
C LEU A 20 16.40 24.53 -6.41
N GLY A 21 16.83 23.52 -7.16
CA GLY A 21 16.03 22.31 -7.30
C GLY A 21 15.77 21.79 -5.89
N ALA A 22 14.51 21.72 -5.48
CA ALA A 22 14.15 21.09 -4.23
C ALA A 22 14.68 19.65 -4.29
N MET A 23 15.73 19.34 -3.54
CA MET A 23 16.02 17.95 -3.24
C MET A 23 14.80 17.45 -2.47
N THR A 24 14.14 16.42 -2.99
CA THR A 24 13.12 15.69 -2.25
C THR A 24 13.85 14.97 -1.12
N ASP A 25 13.86 15.55 0.08
CA ASP A 25 14.48 14.93 1.25
C ASP A 25 13.66 13.69 1.63
N THR A 26 14.17 12.52 1.22
CA THR A 26 13.63 11.20 1.60
C THR A 26 14.21 10.78 2.94
N PHE A 27 13.35 10.26 3.80
CA PHE A 27 13.70 9.66 5.10
C PHE A 27 13.46 8.17 5.06
N THR A 28 14.30 7.42 5.77
CA THR A 28 14.18 5.96 5.91
C THR A 28 13.81 5.57 7.34
N VAL A 29 12.77 4.76 7.50
CA VAL A 29 12.33 4.27 8.81
C VAL A 29 12.34 2.74 8.81
N ALA A 30 13.15 2.14 9.67
CA ALA A 30 13.24 0.70 9.86
C ALA A 30 12.43 0.26 11.10
N MET A 31 11.44 -0.59 10.89
CA MET A 31 10.57 -1.10 11.96
C MET A 31 10.73 -2.61 12.11
N VAL A 32 10.74 -3.07 13.35
CA VAL A 32 10.88 -4.49 13.68
C VAL A 32 9.82 -4.94 14.70
N GLY A 33 9.66 -6.26 14.80
CA GLY A 33 8.76 -6.91 15.75
C GLY A 33 9.25 -6.98 17.20
N ASP A 34 8.80 -8.00 17.92
CA ASP A 34 9.06 -8.21 19.35
C ASP A 34 10.54 -8.51 19.63
N ILE A 35 11.10 -7.82 20.63
CA ILE A 35 12.48 -7.97 21.08
C ILE A 35 12.49 -8.47 22.51
N MET A 36 13.03 -9.68 22.71
CA MET A 36 13.29 -10.26 24.02
C MET A 36 14.66 -10.96 24.01
N LEU A 37 15.69 -10.17 24.31
CA LEU A 37 17.10 -10.53 24.06
C LEU A 37 17.63 -11.63 24.99
N GLY A 38 16.96 -11.88 26.12
CA GLY A 38 17.34 -12.89 27.10
C GLY A 38 16.49 -12.78 28.35
N ASN A 39 16.42 -13.85 29.14
CA ASN A 39 15.59 -13.87 30.33
C ASN A 39 16.38 -14.35 31.55
N THR A 40 16.38 -13.58 32.63
CA THR A 40 17.03 -13.95 33.89
C THR A 40 16.10 -14.65 34.87
N TYR A 41 14.80 -14.77 34.54
CA TYR A 41 13.76 -15.28 35.43
C TYR A 41 12.93 -16.44 34.82
N PRO A 42 12.37 -17.35 35.64
CA PRO A 42 12.81 -17.66 37.01
C PRO A 42 14.19 -18.33 37.02
N THR A 43 14.62 -18.81 35.86
CA THR A 43 15.97 -19.35 35.62
C THR A 43 16.66 -18.53 34.54
N LYS A 44 17.97 -18.31 34.73
CA LYS A 44 18.80 -17.54 33.82
C LYS A 44 18.99 -18.29 32.50
N ARG A 45 18.48 -17.72 31.41
CA ARG A 45 18.60 -18.18 30.02
C ARG A 45 19.02 -16.99 29.18
N LEU A 46 20.32 -16.88 28.96
CA LEU A 46 20.91 -15.79 28.18
C LEU A 46 21.53 -16.35 26.89
N PRO A 47 21.54 -15.57 25.80
CA PRO A 47 22.23 -15.93 24.58
C PRO A 47 23.74 -16.08 24.80
N ALA A 48 24.39 -16.81 23.90
CA ALA A 48 25.84 -16.97 23.89
C ALA A 48 26.56 -15.61 23.74
N ASN A 49 27.84 -15.57 24.13
CA ASN A 49 28.71 -14.39 24.02
C ASN A 49 28.11 -13.11 24.66
N GLY A 50 27.25 -13.27 25.66
CA GLY A 50 26.57 -12.15 26.32
C GLY A 50 25.61 -11.36 25.41
N GLY A 51 25.25 -11.90 24.24
CA GLY A 51 24.35 -11.26 23.27
C GLY A 51 25.03 -10.33 22.26
N ASN A 52 26.36 -10.25 22.20
CA ASN A 52 27.08 -9.31 21.32
C ASN A 52 26.75 -9.46 19.83
N ASN A 53 26.37 -10.67 19.41
CA ASN A 53 26.20 -11.03 18.01
C ASN A 53 24.72 -11.07 17.58
N LEU A 54 23.79 -10.64 18.44
CA LEU A 54 22.36 -10.79 18.18
C LEU A 54 21.86 -9.98 16.97
N PHE A 55 22.60 -8.95 16.58
CA PHE A 55 22.21 -8.06 15.48
C PHE A 55 23.23 -8.03 14.34
N ASP A 56 24.21 -8.95 14.29
CA ASP A 56 25.29 -8.90 13.29
C ASP A 56 24.78 -8.87 11.84
N HIS A 57 23.66 -9.55 11.57
CA HIS A 57 23.06 -9.62 10.24
C HIS A 57 22.06 -8.50 9.93
N THR A 58 21.63 -7.74 10.94
CA THR A 58 20.54 -6.75 10.81
C THR A 58 21.00 -5.34 11.10
N ARG A 59 22.07 -5.16 11.87
CA ARG A 59 22.60 -3.88 12.34
C ARG A 59 22.83 -2.89 11.20
N HIS A 60 23.35 -3.33 10.06
CA HIS A 60 23.60 -2.43 8.93
C HIS A 60 22.32 -1.74 8.45
N ILE A 61 21.20 -2.47 8.32
CA ILE A 61 19.89 -1.91 7.93
C ILE A 61 19.39 -0.93 9.00
N LEU A 62 19.48 -1.33 10.26
CA LEU A 62 18.99 -0.52 11.39
C LEU A 62 19.80 0.77 11.58
N GLN A 63 21.12 0.73 11.38
CA GLN A 63 22.01 1.90 11.50
C GLN A 63 21.98 2.82 10.28
N GLU A 64 21.69 2.29 9.09
CA GLU A 64 21.58 3.08 7.87
C GLU A 64 20.25 3.85 7.79
N ALA A 65 19.21 3.38 8.49
CA ALA A 65 17.93 4.08 8.59
C ALA A 65 18.05 5.40 9.38
N ASP A 66 17.26 6.41 8.99
CA ASP A 66 17.16 7.67 9.73
C ASP A 66 16.52 7.49 11.10
N ILE A 67 15.54 6.57 11.19
CA ILE A 67 14.90 6.13 12.43
C ILE A 67 14.79 4.61 12.44
N ALA A 68 15.19 3.97 13.55
CA ALA A 68 14.88 2.56 13.81
C ALA A 68 14.01 2.37 15.07
N ALA A 69 12.94 1.59 14.95
CA ALA A 69 11.97 1.37 16.02
C ALA A 69 11.57 -0.09 16.20
N GLY A 70 11.24 -0.50 17.43
CA GLY A 70 10.80 -1.86 17.75
C GLY A 70 9.98 -1.95 19.03
N ASN A 71 9.62 -3.16 19.43
CA ASN A 71 8.91 -3.44 20.69
C ASN A 71 9.80 -4.15 21.69
N LEU A 72 10.01 -3.56 22.86
CA LEU A 72 10.76 -4.18 23.94
C LEU A 72 9.82 -5.03 24.80
N GLU A 73 9.73 -6.31 24.45
CA GLU A 73 8.78 -7.25 25.04
C GLU A 73 9.29 -7.78 26.39
N GLY A 74 9.26 -6.92 27.41
CA GLY A 74 9.60 -7.28 28.79
C GLY A 74 10.21 -6.14 29.59
N ALA A 75 10.58 -6.44 30.83
CA ALA A 75 11.24 -5.49 31.71
C ALA A 75 12.76 -5.66 31.65
N MET A 76 13.47 -4.57 31.38
CA MET A 76 14.92 -4.50 31.43
C MET A 76 15.35 -3.97 32.81
N CYS A 77 15.42 -4.87 33.79
CA CYS A 77 15.54 -4.50 35.21
C CYS A 77 16.30 -5.52 36.07
N VAL A 78 16.81 -5.07 37.21
CA VAL A 78 17.33 -5.91 38.31
C VAL A 78 16.26 -6.08 39.39
N GLY A 79 15.53 -5.01 39.71
CA GLY A 79 14.55 -4.97 40.78
C GLY A 79 13.16 -5.50 40.39
N GLY A 80 12.19 -5.19 41.25
CA GLY A 80 10.77 -5.46 41.04
C GLY A 80 10.30 -6.86 41.44
N THR A 81 9.05 -6.93 41.88
CA THR A 81 8.37 -8.17 42.23
C THR A 81 7.69 -8.74 40.99
N CYS A 82 7.90 -10.04 40.72
CA CYS A 82 7.23 -10.73 39.63
C CYS A 82 5.70 -10.68 39.83
N THR A 83 4.97 -10.18 38.85
CA THR A 83 3.50 -10.05 38.88
C THR A 83 2.80 -11.26 38.28
N LYS A 84 3.54 -12.12 37.55
CA LYS A 84 3.03 -13.35 36.95
C LYS A 84 3.27 -14.56 37.85
N SER A 85 2.29 -15.45 37.90
CA SER A 85 2.37 -16.69 38.68
C SER A 85 3.50 -17.60 38.19
N LEU A 86 4.16 -18.27 39.14
CA LEU A 86 5.04 -19.40 38.87
C LEU A 86 4.21 -20.69 38.89
N SER A 87 4.26 -21.47 37.82
CA SER A 87 3.66 -22.81 37.76
C SER A 87 4.72 -23.79 37.27
N ASN A 88 4.95 -24.88 38.02
CA ASN A 88 5.96 -25.90 37.70
C ASN A 88 7.36 -25.31 37.40
N ASN A 89 7.79 -24.32 38.20
CA ASN A 89 9.03 -23.58 38.01
C ASN A 89 9.17 -22.87 36.64
N ARG A 90 8.04 -22.60 35.98
CA ARG A 90 7.94 -21.84 34.73
C ARG A 90 7.09 -20.61 34.95
N SER A 91 7.48 -19.52 34.30
CA SER A 91 6.73 -18.28 34.23
C SER A 91 7.00 -17.65 32.87
N TYR A 92 5.96 -17.08 32.26
CA TYR A 92 6.07 -16.21 31.08
C TYR A 92 6.36 -14.77 31.50
N ALA A 93 7.22 -14.60 32.51
CA ALA A 93 7.74 -13.31 32.92
C ALA A 93 9.09 -13.06 32.24
N PHE A 94 9.26 -11.89 31.63
CA PHE A 94 10.46 -11.54 30.86
C PHE A 94 11.27 -10.47 31.58
N LYS A 95 12.40 -10.91 32.17
CA LYS A 95 13.37 -10.08 32.88
C LYS A 95 14.69 -10.01 32.11
N MET A 96 14.83 -8.99 31.29
CA MET A 96 16.04 -8.74 30.51
C MET A 96 17.14 -8.11 31.39
N PRO A 97 18.41 -8.51 31.22
CA PRO A 97 19.53 -7.86 31.90
C PRO A 97 19.64 -6.36 31.53
N PRO A 98 19.81 -5.43 32.49
CA PRO A 98 19.97 -4.01 32.21
C PRO A 98 21.09 -3.67 31.22
N GLU A 99 22.18 -4.45 31.23
CA GLU A 99 23.32 -4.27 30.33
C GLU A 99 22.97 -4.49 28.86
N TYR A 100 21.86 -5.17 28.55
CA TYR A 100 21.44 -5.41 27.17
C TYR A 100 20.90 -4.17 26.47
N ARG A 101 20.68 -3.06 27.20
CA ARG A 101 20.46 -1.74 26.57
C ARG A 101 21.56 -1.38 25.57
N ARG A 102 22.81 -1.81 25.81
CA ARG A 102 23.92 -1.55 24.89
C ARG A 102 23.69 -2.21 23.54
N HIS A 103 23.10 -3.40 23.51
CA HIS A 103 22.89 -4.13 22.28
C HIS A 103 21.84 -3.45 21.41
N LEU A 104 20.84 -2.81 22.04
CA LEU A 104 19.85 -2.00 21.34
C LEU A 104 20.49 -0.72 20.77
N TYR A 105 21.31 -0.04 21.58
CA TYR A 105 22.06 1.14 21.16
C TYR A 105 23.02 0.82 20.01
N ASP A 106 23.85 -0.21 20.15
CA ASP A 106 24.82 -0.66 19.14
C ASP A 106 24.12 -1.14 17.86
N ALA A 107 22.88 -1.63 17.95
CA ALA A 107 22.07 -1.98 16.78
C ALA A 107 21.52 -0.76 16.04
N GLY A 108 21.48 0.42 16.66
CA GLY A 108 20.99 1.66 16.05
C GLY A 108 19.54 2.01 16.38
N PHE A 109 18.92 1.42 17.41
CA PHE A 109 17.54 1.73 17.75
C PHE A 109 17.35 3.11 18.37
N ASP A 110 16.28 3.78 17.93
CA ASP A 110 15.91 5.13 18.37
C ASP A 110 14.67 5.15 19.24
N PHE A 111 13.68 4.30 18.91
CA PHE A 111 12.42 4.23 19.64
C PHE A 111 12.05 2.80 20.05
N MET A 112 11.55 2.66 21.28
CA MET A 112 11.04 1.40 21.81
C MET A 112 9.60 1.54 22.31
N CYS A 113 8.72 0.68 21.79
CA CYS A 113 7.40 0.46 22.37
C CYS A 113 7.55 -0.29 23.70
N LEU A 114 6.94 0.26 24.75
CA LEU A 114 6.78 -0.37 26.06
C LEU A 114 5.33 -0.76 26.34
N ALA A 115 4.41 -0.51 25.41
CA ALA A 115 2.97 -0.69 25.59
C ALA A 115 2.52 -2.16 25.47
N ASN A 116 3.31 -3.11 25.93
CA ASN A 116 3.00 -4.55 25.83
C ASN A 116 2.58 -5.14 27.18
N ASN A 117 2.14 -6.40 27.14
CA ASN A 117 1.69 -7.17 28.28
C ASN A 117 2.82 -7.70 29.19
N HIS A 118 4.08 -7.50 28.81
CA HIS A 118 5.25 -7.97 29.55
C HIS A 118 6.00 -6.85 30.29
N ILE A 119 5.75 -5.58 29.97
CA ILE A 119 6.42 -4.44 30.62
C ILE A 119 6.21 -4.41 32.14
N ASN A 120 5.06 -4.88 32.61
CA ASN A 120 4.70 -4.91 34.03
C ASN A 120 4.98 -6.26 34.71
N ASP A 121 5.73 -7.15 34.06
CA ASP A 121 6.09 -8.46 34.63
C ASP A 121 6.82 -8.33 35.97
N PHE A 122 7.52 -7.21 36.19
CA PHE A 122 8.27 -6.90 37.41
C PHE A 122 7.76 -5.64 38.12
N SER A 123 6.45 -5.41 38.10
CA SER A 123 5.76 -4.31 38.79
C SER A 123 6.20 -2.92 38.31
N ALA A 124 5.71 -1.87 38.97
CA ALA A 124 6.09 -0.48 38.67
C ALA A 124 7.61 -0.24 38.77
N THR A 125 8.31 -0.95 39.67
CA THR A 125 9.77 -0.88 39.79
C THR A 125 10.46 -1.36 38.51
N GLY A 126 10.01 -2.48 37.93
CA GLY A 126 10.54 -3.00 36.66
C GLY A 126 10.31 -2.03 35.50
N ARG A 127 9.14 -1.38 35.44
CA ARG A 127 8.85 -0.34 34.44
C ARG A 127 9.79 0.85 34.59
N ALA A 128 9.93 1.38 35.81
CA ALA A 128 10.79 2.53 36.10
C ALA A 128 12.27 2.25 35.79
N GLU A 129 12.77 1.07 36.15
CA GLU A 129 14.14 0.68 35.80
C GLU A 129 14.32 0.48 34.29
N THR A 130 13.32 -0.04 33.58
CA THR A 130 13.38 -0.19 32.11
C THR A 130 13.50 1.18 31.44
N MET A 131 12.65 2.13 31.82
CA MET A 131 12.71 3.52 31.36
C MET A 131 14.09 4.14 31.62
N ALA A 132 14.59 4.05 32.87
CA ALA A 132 15.91 4.57 33.22
C ALA A 132 17.08 3.90 32.48
N ASN A 133 16.93 2.64 32.03
CA ASN A 133 17.94 1.97 31.21
C ASN A 133 17.91 2.46 29.76
N LEU A 134 16.72 2.73 29.20
CA LEU A 134 16.60 3.30 27.86
C LEU A 134 17.09 4.75 27.82
N ASP A 135 16.79 5.55 28.86
CA ASP A 135 17.35 6.89 29.05
C ASP A 135 18.88 6.88 29.02
N LYS A 136 19.50 5.94 29.76
CA LYS A 136 20.97 5.78 29.80
C LYS A 136 21.57 5.39 28.46
N ALA A 137 20.78 4.77 27.57
CA ALA A 137 21.19 4.40 26.22
C ALA A 137 20.89 5.52 25.20
N GLY A 138 20.14 6.56 25.58
CA GLY A 138 19.68 7.59 24.66
C GLY A 138 18.60 7.09 23.69
N ILE A 139 17.84 6.06 24.07
CA ILE A 139 16.77 5.47 23.25
C ILE A 139 15.44 6.01 23.77
N GLY A 140 14.67 6.65 22.89
CA GLY A 140 13.32 7.12 23.21
C GLY A 140 12.35 5.96 23.40
N TYR A 141 11.31 6.16 24.20
CA TYR A 141 10.30 5.14 24.45
C TYR A 141 8.94 5.76 24.74
N ALA A 142 7.89 4.97 24.53
CA ALA A 142 6.52 5.38 24.83
C ALA A 142 5.64 4.17 25.13
N GLY A 143 4.44 4.43 25.65
CA GLY A 143 3.43 3.40 25.87
C GLY A 143 2.87 3.31 27.27
N LEU A 144 3.40 4.11 28.19
CA LEU A 144 3.07 4.06 29.61
C LEU A 144 2.39 5.37 30.06
N PRO A 145 1.51 5.35 31.08
CA PRO A 145 0.97 6.57 31.66
C PRO A 145 2.04 7.57 32.09
N GLU A 146 3.19 7.08 32.55
CA GLU A 146 4.34 7.87 32.99
C GLU A 146 5.16 8.45 31.83
N CYS A 147 5.04 7.90 30.61
CA CYS A 147 5.76 8.35 29.42
C CYS A 147 4.93 8.07 28.16
N ARG A 148 4.22 9.11 27.71
CA ARG A 148 3.24 9.04 26.62
C ARG A 148 3.86 9.11 25.24
N SER A 149 5.03 9.76 25.12
CA SER A 149 5.70 9.99 23.85
C SER A 149 7.20 10.22 24.01
N ALA A 150 7.91 10.09 22.89
CA ALA A 150 9.31 10.47 22.73
C ALA A 150 9.52 11.20 21.41
N PHE A 151 10.61 11.96 21.30
CA PHE A 151 10.93 12.74 20.11
C PHE A 151 12.40 12.62 19.74
N LYS A 152 12.71 12.71 18.44
CA LYS A 152 14.08 12.75 17.91
C LYS A 152 14.14 13.65 16.68
N GLU A 153 15.15 14.51 16.60
CA GLU A 153 15.38 15.34 15.43
C GLU A 153 16.40 14.68 14.49
N VAL A 154 16.07 14.57 13.21
CA VAL A 154 16.94 14.01 12.16
C VAL A 154 16.83 14.87 10.91
N LYS A 155 17.98 15.37 10.41
CA LYS A 155 18.05 16.23 9.20
C LYS A 155 17.04 17.40 9.22
N GLY A 156 16.85 18.01 10.40
CA GLY A 156 15.92 19.14 10.59
C GLY A 156 14.44 18.76 10.56
N VAL A 157 14.10 17.48 10.70
CA VAL A 157 12.74 16.95 10.85
C VAL A 157 12.61 16.32 12.23
N ARG A 158 11.56 16.70 12.96
CA ARG A 158 11.27 16.17 14.28
C ARG A 158 10.32 14.99 14.17
N PHE A 159 10.82 13.80 14.50
CA PHE A 159 10.03 12.59 14.61
C PHE A 159 9.42 12.51 16.01
N GLY A 160 8.12 12.26 16.09
CA GLY A 160 7.40 11.91 17.31
C GLY A 160 7.09 10.41 17.34
N PHE A 161 7.09 9.83 18.53
CA PHE A 161 6.77 8.43 18.76
C PHE A 161 5.78 8.30 19.92
N CYS A 162 4.67 7.59 19.72
CA CYS A 162 3.79 7.16 20.80
C CYS A 162 3.37 5.71 20.63
N ALA A 163 2.91 5.06 21.70
CA ALA A 163 2.58 3.65 21.65
C ALA A 163 1.36 3.29 22.49
N PHE A 164 0.65 2.22 22.10
CA PHE A 164 -0.57 1.78 22.76
C PHE A 164 -0.65 0.27 22.95
N GLY A 165 -1.27 -0.19 24.03
CA GLY A 165 -1.45 -1.60 24.36
C GLY A 165 -2.86 -1.92 24.80
N TYR A 166 -3.11 -3.13 25.31
CA TYR A 166 -4.46 -3.53 25.73
C TYR A 166 -4.64 -3.59 27.26
N ASN A 167 -3.55 -3.75 28.03
CA ASN A 167 -3.60 -3.90 29.48
C ASN A 167 -3.89 -2.58 30.24
N SER A 168 -4.26 -2.67 31.51
CA SER A 168 -4.63 -1.51 32.35
C SER A 168 -3.46 -0.63 32.80
N TYR A 169 -2.23 -1.15 32.74
CA TYR A 169 -1.01 -0.45 33.18
C TYR A 169 -0.26 0.21 32.01
N VAL A 170 -0.82 0.18 30.80
CA VAL A 170 -0.30 0.84 29.59
C VAL A 170 -1.36 1.77 29.02
N LEU A 171 -0.97 2.59 28.05
CA LEU A 171 -1.90 3.44 27.31
C LEU A 171 -2.80 2.57 26.42
N LYS A 172 -4.10 2.50 26.73
CA LYS A 172 -5.00 1.55 26.06
C LYS A 172 -5.39 1.97 24.65
N HIS A 173 -5.10 1.12 23.65
CA HIS A 173 -5.55 1.30 22.27
C HIS A 173 -7.08 1.20 22.13
N THR A 174 -7.76 0.50 23.05
CA THR A 174 -9.23 0.39 23.08
C THR A 174 -9.92 1.62 23.67
N ASN A 175 -9.17 2.54 24.29
CA ASN A 175 -9.71 3.81 24.80
C ASN A 175 -9.56 4.89 23.74
N GLU A 176 -10.55 4.99 22.85
CA GLU A 176 -10.53 5.91 21.70
C GLU A 176 -10.29 7.39 22.09
N LYS A 177 -10.84 7.83 23.23
CA LYS A 177 -10.64 9.19 23.74
C LYS A 177 -9.17 9.45 24.08
N LEU A 178 -8.54 8.50 24.78
CA LEU A 178 -7.12 8.57 25.13
C LEU A 178 -6.24 8.54 23.89
N VAL A 179 -6.55 7.68 22.92
CA VAL A 179 -5.82 7.59 21.64
C VAL A 179 -5.85 8.94 20.92
N ARG A 180 -7.03 9.54 20.79
CA ARG A 180 -7.21 10.87 20.18
C ARG A 180 -6.39 11.94 20.87
N GLU A 181 -6.54 12.04 22.20
CA GLU A 181 -5.82 13.00 23.02
C GLU A 181 -4.30 12.92 22.83
N ILE A 182 -3.74 11.70 22.85
CA ILE A 182 -2.30 11.49 22.72
C ILE A 182 -1.82 11.77 21.30
N ILE A 183 -2.52 11.29 20.27
CA ILE A 183 -2.05 11.50 18.89
C ILE A 183 -2.10 12.98 18.53
N GLU A 184 -3.17 13.70 18.89
CA GLU A 184 -3.27 15.14 18.67
C GLU A 184 -2.19 15.92 19.45
N GLU A 185 -1.92 15.53 20.71
CA GLU A 185 -0.84 16.10 21.54
C GLU A 185 0.54 15.93 20.89
N VAL A 186 0.86 14.72 20.43
CA VAL A 186 2.19 14.42 19.89
C VAL A 186 2.37 15.02 18.49
N LYS A 187 1.36 14.92 17.62
CA LYS A 187 1.41 15.48 16.27
C LYS A 187 1.57 16.99 16.26
N ALA A 188 1.08 17.69 17.28
CA ALA A 188 1.27 19.13 17.41
C ALA A 188 2.73 19.55 17.64
N ASP A 189 3.62 18.62 18.03
CA ASP A 189 5.01 18.88 18.41
C ASP A 189 6.02 18.08 17.58
N CYS A 190 5.58 17.45 16.47
CA CYS A 190 6.45 16.74 15.53
C CYS A 190 5.99 16.91 14.08
N ASP A 191 6.94 16.79 13.16
CA ASP A 191 6.67 16.80 11.72
C ASP A 191 6.14 15.43 11.26
N ILE A 192 6.78 14.34 11.71
CA ILE A 192 6.43 12.96 11.35
C ILE A 192 6.10 12.18 12.62
N LEU A 193 4.90 11.60 12.68
CA LEU A 193 4.44 10.81 13.84
C LEU A 193 4.43 9.31 13.55
N ILE A 194 5.17 8.57 14.36
CA ILE A 194 5.21 7.12 14.38
C ILE A 194 4.37 6.60 15.56
N VAL A 195 3.40 5.73 15.27
CA VAL A 195 2.57 5.06 16.29
C VAL A 195 2.88 3.57 16.31
N SER A 196 3.26 3.05 17.48
CA SER A 196 3.35 1.60 17.71
C SER A 196 2.14 1.09 18.48
N PHE A 197 1.77 -0.18 18.30
CA PHE A 197 0.78 -0.80 19.17
C PHE A 197 1.02 -2.28 19.45
N HIS A 198 0.49 -2.75 20.57
CA HIS A 198 0.48 -4.15 20.96
C HIS A 198 -0.97 -4.63 21.17
N GLY A 199 -1.42 -5.55 20.31
CA GLY A 199 -2.82 -5.99 20.25
C GLY A 199 -3.04 -7.18 19.31
N GLY A 200 -4.28 -7.56 19.09
CA GLY A 200 -4.64 -8.77 18.33
C GLY A 200 -4.49 -10.08 19.11
N GLU A 201 -5.10 -11.14 18.58
CA GLU A 201 -4.97 -12.50 19.09
C GLU A 201 -3.57 -13.07 18.83
N GLU A 202 -3.06 -13.86 19.79
CA GLU A 202 -1.72 -14.44 19.74
C GLU A 202 -1.72 -15.89 19.32
N GLY A 203 -0.79 -16.25 18.43
CA GLY A 203 -0.55 -17.66 18.09
C GLY A 203 -0.21 -17.90 16.63
N ALA A 204 0.23 -19.13 16.36
CA ALA A 204 0.62 -19.57 15.02
C ALA A 204 -0.56 -19.59 14.03
N HIS A 205 -1.80 -19.54 14.48
CA HIS A 205 -3.00 -19.47 13.64
C HIS A 205 -3.41 -18.03 13.30
N CYS A 206 -2.79 -17.01 13.91
CA CYS A 206 -3.24 -15.62 13.90
C CYS A 206 -2.52 -14.74 12.85
N ASN A 207 -2.14 -15.29 11.69
CA ASN A 207 -1.54 -14.49 10.60
C ASN A 207 -2.56 -13.63 9.85
N THR A 208 -3.79 -14.11 9.72
CA THR A 208 -4.85 -13.37 9.02
C THR A 208 -5.39 -12.26 9.90
N LEU A 209 -5.69 -11.11 9.32
CA LEU A 209 -6.28 -9.97 10.00
C LEU A 209 -7.82 -10.06 9.98
N PRO A 210 -8.47 -10.40 11.09
CA PRO A 210 -9.93 -10.52 11.13
C PRO A 210 -10.61 -9.14 11.02
N TYR A 211 -11.93 -9.17 10.82
CA TYR A 211 -12.79 -7.99 10.97
C TYR A 211 -13.40 -7.98 12.38
N GLY A 212 -13.43 -6.82 13.02
CA GLY A 212 -13.99 -6.65 14.36
C GLY A 212 -12.98 -6.89 15.48
N THR A 213 -13.49 -6.96 16.70
CA THR A 213 -12.69 -7.08 17.91
C THR A 213 -12.16 -8.50 18.10
N GLU A 214 -10.85 -8.60 18.34
CA GLU A 214 -10.17 -9.83 18.71
C GLU A 214 -10.16 -10.03 20.24
N TYR A 215 -10.18 -11.29 20.68
CA TYR A 215 -10.07 -11.67 22.08
C TYR A 215 -9.05 -12.78 22.26
N PHE A 216 -8.27 -12.72 23.34
CA PHE A 216 -7.33 -13.78 23.70
C PHE A 216 -7.34 -13.99 25.21
N TYR A 217 -7.54 -15.24 25.66
CA TYR A 217 -7.78 -15.58 27.07
C TYR A 217 -8.84 -14.69 27.77
N GLY A 218 -9.87 -14.28 27.03
CA GLY A 218 -10.95 -13.42 27.53
C GLY A 218 -10.60 -11.92 27.61
N GLU A 219 -9.38 -11.53 27.27
CA GLU A 219 -8.97 -10.13 27.20
C GLU A 219 -9.35 -9.54 25.83
N ASN A 220 -9.91 -8.34 25.83
CA ASN A 220 -10.17 -7.59 24.60
C ASN A 220 -8.83 -7.12 24.01
N ARG A 221 -8.49 -7.65 22.82
CA ARG A 221 -7.25 -7.38 22.09
C ARG A 221 -7.39 -6.33 20.99
N GLY A 222 -8.57 -5.70 20.90
CA GLY A 222 -8.87 -4.59 20.00
C GLY A 222 -9.42 -5.00 18.65
N ASP A 223 -10.01 -4.02 17.96
CA ASP A 223 -10.23 -4.05 16.52
C ASP A 223 -9.07 -3.30 15.88
N LEU A 224 -8.10 -4.05 15.36
CA LEU A 224 -6.83 -3.49 14.90
C LEU A 224 -7.00 -2.62 13.65
N ARG A 225 -7.95 -2.95 12.77
CA ARG A 225 -8.26 -2.15 11.57
C ARG A 225 -8.79 -0.79 11.98
N LYS A 226 -9.80 -0.79 12.85
CA LYS A 226 -10.40 0.46 13.36
C LYS A 226 -9.35 1.31 14.07
N PHE A 227 -8.53 0.71 14.93
CA PHE A 227 -7.49 1.43 15.67
C PHE A 227 -6.42 2.03 14.73
N ALA A 228 -5.87 1.24 13.81
CA ALA A 228 -4.80 1.70 12.94
C ALA A 228 -5.27 2.80 11.97
N HIS A 229 -6.46 2.66 11.38
CA HIS A 229 -7.06 3.70 10.53
C HIS A 229 -7.34 4.97 11.33
N LEU A 230 -7.85 4.86 12.57
CA LEU A 230 -8.04 6.01 13.44
C LEU A 230 -6.73 6.76 13.71
N CYS A 231 -5.62 6.05 13.91
CA CYS A 231 -4.33 6.69 14.14
C CYS A 231 -3.89 7.54 12.94
N ILE A 232 -3.97 6.99 11.72
CA ILE A 232 -3.67 7.73 10.50
C ILE A 232 -4.64 8.91 10.32
N ASP A 233 -5.93 8.71 10.57
CA ASP A 233 -6.96 9.75 10.48
C ASP A 233 -6.74 10.93 11.44
N LEU A 234 -5.99 10.70 12.52
CA LEU A 234 -5.60 11.70 13.51
C LEU A 234 -4.25 12.37 13.21
N GLY A 235 -3.57 11.97 12.13
CA GLY A 235 -2.32 12.57 11.69
C GLY A 235 -1.06 11.75 11.99
N ALA A 236 -1.19 10.48 12.37
CA ALA A 236 -0.04 9.57 12.34
C ALA A 236 0.42 9.31 10.89
N ASP A 237 1.73 9.22 10.69
CA ASP A 237 2.35 8.99 9.39
C ASP A 237 2.78 7.53 9.20
N ILE A 238 3.04 6.84 10.30
CA ILE A 238 3.45 5.44 10.34
C ILE A 238 2.71 4.76 11.49
N VAL A 239 2.11 3.59 11.25
CA VAL A 239 1.54 2.73 12.29
C VAL A 239 2.13 1.33 12.18
N PHE A 240 2.64 0.76 13.27
CA PHE A 240 3.13 -0.63 13.27
C PHE A 240 2.81 -1.40 14.55
N GLY A 241 2.45 -2.67 14.38
CA GLY A 241 1.87 -3.51 15.41
C GLY A 241 2.75 -4.66 15.87
N HIS A 242 2.39 -5.17 17.05
CA HIS A 242 3.03 -6.25 17.80
C HIS A 242 1.98 -7.08 18.55
N GLY A 243 2.40 -8.21 19.12
CA GLY A 243 1.55 -9.02 20.02
C GLY A 243 1.15 -10.39 19.46
N PRO A 244 0.71 -10.53 18.19
CA PRO A 244 0.35 -11.84 17.67
C PRO A 244 1.49 -12.86 17.64
N HIS A 245 2.75 -12.40 17.79
CA HIS A 245 4.00 -13.15 17.64
C HIS A 245 4.16 -13.84 16.27
N VAL A 246 3.36 -13.41 15.30
CA VAL A 246 3.41 -13.77 13.88
C VAL A 246 3.21 -12.52 13.04
N THR A 247 3.74 -12.52 11.84
CA THR A 247 3.57 -11.41 10.90
C THR A 247 2.14 -11.36 10.36
N ARG A 248 1.59 -10.16 10.22
CA ARG A 248 0.28 -9.92 9.57
C ARG A 248 0.45 -9.02 8.35
N ALA A 249 -0.66 -8.71 7.70
CA ALA A 249 -0.73 -7.84 6.54
C ALA A 249 -0.07 -6.46 6.78
N VAL A 250 0.39 -5.87 5.68
CA VAL A 250 0.84 -4.47 5.57
C VAL A 250 -0.10 -3.75 4.61
N GLU A 251 -0.48 -2.52 4.95
CA GLU A 251 -1.44 -1.71 4.22
C GLU A 251 -0.87 -0.31 3.96
N GLY A 252 -1.02 0.16 2.73
CA GLY A 252 -0.94 1.58 2.42
C GLY A 252 -2.33 2.19 2.57
N TYR A 253 -2.50 3.08 3.53
CA TYR A 253 -3.76 3.74 3.85
C TYR A 253 -3.55 5.24 3.87
N LYS A 254 -4.25 5.99 3.02
CA LYS A 254 -4.07 7.45 2.88
C LYS A 254 -2.60 7.85 2.70
N GLY A 255 -1.89 7.11 1.84
CA GLY A 255 -0.46 7.32 1.57
C GLY A 255 0.47 7.12 2.75
N ARG A 256 -0.03 6.59 3.86
CA ARG A 256 0.74 6.22 5.04
C ARG A 256 0.83 4.71 5.15
N ILE A 257 1.83 4.23 5.88
CA ILE A 257 2.07 2.80 6.08
C ILE A 257 1.42 2.31 7.37
N ILE A 258 0.78 1.15 7.30
CA ILE A 258 0.27 0.39 8.44
C ILE A 258 0.83 -1.03 8.37
N ALA A 259 1.55 -1.48 9.40
CA ALA A 259 1.90 -2.88 9.58
C ALA A 259 1.11 -3.46 10.75
N TYR A 260 0.22 -4.43 10.51
CA TYR A 260 -0.68 -4.92 11.57
C TYR A 260 -0.01 -5.83 12.60
N SER A 261 1.11 -6.46 12.22
CA SER A 261 2.03 -7.14 13.13
C SER A 261 3.32 -7.45 12.39
N LEU A 262 4.46 -7.07 12.95
CA LEU A 262 5.78 -7.48 12.44
C LEU A 262 6.28 -8.79 13.08
N GLY A 263 5.46 -9.44 13.92
CA GLY A 263 5.81 -10.70 14.57
C GLY A 263 6.98 -10.56 15.55
N ASN A 264 7.78 -11.61 15.69
CA ASN A 264 8.96 -11.59 16.53
C ASN A 264 10.18 -11.12 15.72
N PHE A 265 11.08 -10.33 16.32
CA PHE A 265 12.34 -9.95 15.70
C PHE A 265 13.54 -10.66 16.33
N CYS A 266 13.85 -10.38 17.59
CA CYS A 266 15.01 -10.97 18.27
C CYS A 266 14.59 -11.52 19.63
N THR A 267 14.10 -12.77 19.65
CA THR A 267 13.52 -13.41 20.84
C THR A 267 14.29 -14.69 21.19
N THR A 268 15.42 -14.52 21.89
CA THR A 268 16.45 -15.57 22.01
C THR A 268 16.03 -16.73 22.91
N THR A 269 15.09 -16.51 23.82
CA THR A 269 14.56 -17.50 24.76
C THR A 269 13.10 -17.19 25.07
N GLY A 270 12.40 -18.02 25.85
CA GLY A 270 11.10 -17.72 26.45
C GLY A 270 9.90 -17.65 25.49
N MET A 271 10.14 -17.49 24.19
CA MET A 271 9.14 -17.44 23.13
C MET A 271 9.32 -18.59 22.15
N ASN A 272 8.22 -18.97 21.50
CA ASN A 272 8.23 -20.01 20.50
C ASN A 272 8.51 -19.42 19.12
N VAL A 273 9.62 -19.85 18.52
CA VAL A 273 10.08 -19.39 17.19
C VAL A 273 9.92 -20.48 16.11
N THR A 274 9.11 -21.51 16.35
CA THR A 274 8.88 -22.56 15.35
C THR A 274 7.84 -22.15 14.31
N GLY A 275 8.05 -22.59 13.08
CA GLY A 275 7.16 -22.31 11.95
C GLY A 275 7.10 -20.81 11.63
N ASN A 276 5.90 -20.30 11.38
CA ASN A 276 5.65 -18.89 11.05
C ASN A 276 6.01 -17.90 12.16
N ARG A 277 6.11 -18.34 13.42
CA ARG A 277 6.59 -17.51 14.55
C ARG A 277 8.10 -17.28 14.53
N GLY A 278 8.82 -18.02 13.68
CA GLY A 278 10.25 -17.84 13.44
C GLY A 278 10.58 -16.79 12.39
N HIS A 279 9.59 -16.24 11.69
CA HIS A 279 9.80 -15.14 10.77
C HIS A 279 10.14 -13.86 11.53
N SER A 280 11.15 -13.14 11.04
CA SER A 280 11.69 -11.92 11.66
C SER A 280 11.95 -10.85 10.59
N PRO A 281 10.91 -10.19 10.08
CA PRO A 281 11.08 -9.15 9.07
C PRO A 281 11.69 -7.88 9.69
N ILE A 282 12.42 -7.11 8.87
CA ILE A 282 12.57 -5.66 9.05
C ILE A 282 11.74 -5.01 7.95
N LEU A 283 10.79 -4.16 8.32
CA LEU A 283 10.07 -3.31 7.38
C LEU A 283 10.78 -1.96 7.31
N GLU A 284 11.57 -1.76 6.27
CA GLU A 284 12.16 -0.47 5.95
C GLU A 284 11.23 0.29 5.00
N VAL A 285 10.89 1.54 5.33
CA VAL A 285 10.07 2.39 4.47
C VAL A 285 10.79 3.68 4.13
N GLN A 286 10.54 4.18 2.93
CA GLN A 286 10.97 5.48 2.47
C GLN A 286 9.77 6.43 2.50
N ILE A 287 9.92 7.58 3.16
CA ILE A 287 8.90 8.62 3.27
C ILE A 287 9.47 9.97 2.86
N ASP A 288 8.62 10.90 2.44
CA ASP A 288 9.01 12.30 2.32
C ASP A 288 8.88 13.04 3.66
N ARG A 289 9.18 14.35 3.66
CA ARG A 289 9.14 15.22 4.84
C ARG A 289 7.73 15.34 5.45
N ASP A 290 6.68 15.08 4.67
CA ASP A 290 5.28 15.12 5.13
C ASP A 290 4.78 13.73 5.59
N GLY A 291 5.68 12.73 5.62
CA GLY A 291 5.36 11.37 6.01
C GLY A 291 4.68 10.53 4.91
N VAL A 292 4.59 11.04 3.68
CA VAL A 292 3.99 10.29 2.57
C VAL A 292 4.91 9.13 2.19
N LEU A 293 4.35 7.94 2.14
CA LEU A 293 5.05 6.72 1.74
C LEU A 293 5.47 6.78 0.26
N LEU A 294 6.76 6.62 0.01
CA LEU A 294 7.37 6.62 -1.33
C LEU A 294 7.70 5.20 -1.81
N GLY A 295 8.03 4.30 -0.89
CA GLY A 295 8.52 2.96 -1.18
C GLY A 295 9.02 2.27 0.08
N GLY A 296 9.70 1.14 -0.09
CA GLY A 296 10.31 0.41 1.02
C GLY A 296 10.73 -1.00 0.67
N LYS A 297 11.18 -1.74 1.69
CA LYS A 297 11.58 -3.14 1.57
C LYS A 297 11.29 -3.93 2.84
N ILE A 298 10.80 -5.15 2.66
CA ILE A 298 10.74 -6.18 3.70
C ILE A 298 12.02 -7.02 3.61
N HIS A 299 12.95 -6.78 4.52
CA HIS A 299 14.14 -7.60 4.65
C HIS A 299 13.78 -8.87 5.40
N SER A 300 14.06 -10.02 4.78
CA SER A 300 13.64 -11.31 5.31
C SER A 300 14.72 -11.96 6.17
N PHE A 301 14.39 -12.19 7.44
CA PHE A 301 15.20 -12.99 8.36
C PHE A 301 14.36 -14.09 9.02
N LYS A 302 15.06 -15.08 9.56
CA LYS A 302 14.50 -16.15 10.38
C LYS A 302 15.26 -16.24 11.69
N MET A 303 14.53 -16.44 12.78
CA MET A 303 15.12 -16.70 14.08
C MET A 303 15.43 -18.18 14.25
N LYS A 304 16.45 -18.43 15.06
CA LYS A 304 16.71 -19.74 15.67
C LYS A 304 16.76 -19.58 17.19
N PRO A 305 16.36 -20.61 17.96
CA PRO A 305 16.48 -20.57 19.41
C PRO A 305 17.92 -20.21 19.86
N GLY A 306 18.04 -19.21 20.73
CA GLY A 306 19.32 -18.76 21.29
C GLY A 306 20.19 -17.86 20.39
N ALA A 307 19.76 -17.56 19.17
CA ALA A 307 20.49 -16.73 18.21
C ALA A 307 19.71 -15.46 17.82
N GLY A 308 20.40 -14.52 17.18
CA GLY A 308 19.78 -13.37 16.51
C GLY A 308 19.06 -13.77 15.21
N PRO A 309 18.43 -12.80 14.52
CA PRO A 309 17.88 -13.01 13.18
C PRO A 309 18.98 -13.40 12.18
N GLU A 310 18.77 -14.48 11.43
CA GLU A 310 19.65 -14.92 10.35
C GLU A 310 19.02 -14.62 8.98
N PRO A 311 19.81 -14.25 7.95
CA PRO A 311 19.27 -13.95 6.63
C PRO A 311 18.44 -15.10 6.05
N ASP A 312 17.29 -14.78 5.47
CA ASP A 312 16.43 -15.74 4.77
C ASP A 312 16.45 -15.45 3.26
N PRO A 313 17.34 -16.07 2.48
CA PRO A 313 17.51 -15.77 1.05
C PRO A 313 16.30 -16.18 0.20
N THR A 314 15.34 -16.90 0.77
CA THR A 314 14.11 -17.29 0.09
C THR A 314 13.01 -16.22 0.18
N ASN A 315 13.24 -15.13 0.91
CA ASN A 315 12.27 -14.06 1.15
C ASN A 315 10.92 -14.57 1.68
N SER A 316 10.93 -15.63 2.49
CA SER A 316 9.69 -16.34 2.83
C SER A 316 8.74 -15.52 3.70
N VAL A 317 9.26 -14.64 4.56
CA VAL A 317 8.41 -13.72 5.33
C VAL A 317 7.84 -12.60 4.44
N ALA A 318 8.62 -12.06 3.50
CA ALA A 318 8.11 -11.08 2.55
C ALA A 318 6.98 -11.66 1.68
N GLN A 319 7.14 -12.88 1.18
CA GLN A 319 6.08 -13.58 0.43
C GLN A 319 4.85 -13.88 1.29
N LEU A 320 5.03 -14.23 2.57
CA LEU A 320 3.93 -14.40 3.51
C LEU A 320 3.17 -13.08 3.72
N ILE A 321 3.88 -11.98 4.01
CA ILE A 321 3.27 -10.67 4.20
C ILE A 321 2.58 -10.19 2.92
N LYS A 322 3.16 -10.41 1.74
CA LYS A 322 2.52 -10.17 0.44
C LYS A 322 1.18 -10.87 0.35
N LYS A 323 1.16 -12.20 0.54
CA LYS A 323 -0.07 -13.01 0.48
C LYS A 323 -1.13 -12.52 1.46
N LEU A 324 -0.76 -12.21 2.70
CA LEU A 324 -1.68 -11.70 3.73
C LEU A 324 -2.21 -10.32 3.37
N SER A 325 -1.35 -9.45 2.83
CA SER A 325 -1.74 -8.10 2.40
C SER A 325 -2.72 -8.14 1.23
N GLU A 326 -2.52 -9.05 0.28
CA GLU A 326 -3.42 -9.28 -0.86
C GLU A 326 -4.76 -9.90 -0.44
N SER A 327 -4.76 -10.78 0.58
CA SER A 327 -6.00 -11.43 1.05
C SER A 327 -6.81 -10.55 2.00
N ASP A 328 -6.14 -9.83 2.89
CA ASP A 328 -6.78 -9.22 4.05
C ASP A 328 -7.09 -7.74 3.85
N ILE A 329 -6.44 -7.07 2.90
CA ILE A 329 -6.57 -5.63 2.66
C ILE A 329 -7.19 -5.39 1.29
N LYS A 330 -8.34 -4.71 1.27
CA LYS A 330 -9.02 -4.29 0.04
C LYS A 330 -8.48 -2.94 -0.39
N ASN A 331 -8.17 -2.78 -1.68
CA ASN A 331 -7.67 -1.51 -2.26
C ASN A 331 -6.38 -1.02 -1.61
N ASN A 332 -5.48 -1.94 -1.29
CA ASN A 332 -4.18 -1.62 -0.70
C ASN A 332 -3.40 -0.68 -1.64
N LEU A 333 -2.88 0.44 -1.12
CA LEU A 333 -2.05 1.36 -1.91
C LEU A 333 -0.63 0.82 -2.14
N ILE A 334 -0.26 -0.30 -1.52
CA ILE A 334 1.05 -0.93 -1.64
C ILE A 334 0.90 -2.27 -2.34
N ARG A 335 1.80 -2.52 -3.29
CA ARG A 335 2.09 -3.85 -3.84
C ARG A 335 3.43 -4.32 -3.29
N ILE A 336 3.49 -5.58 -2.88
CA ILE A 336 4.73 -6.21 -2.39
C ILE A 336 5.23 -7.19 -3.46
N LEU A 337 6.46 -7.01 -3.90
CA LEU A 337 7.12 -7.93 -4.84
C LEU A 337 7.68 -9.15 -4.11
N ASP A 338 8.03 -10.22 -4.84
CA ASP A 338 8.49 -11.48 -4.24
C ASP A 338 9.82 -11.35 -3.48
N ASP A 339 10.61 -10.31 -3.79
CA ASP A 339 11.85 -9.96 -3.09
C ASP A 339 11.64 -9.05 -1.87
N GLY A 340 10.38 -8.73 -1.57
CA GLY A 340 9.99 -7.85 -0.46
C GLY A 340 10.00 -6.37 -0.78
N THR A 341 10.27 -5.94 -2.02
CA THR A 341 10.17 -4.53 -2.41
C THR A 341 8.72 -4.03 -2.31
N LEU A 342 8.51 -2.87 -1.69
CA LEU A 342 7.24 -2.18 -1.62
C LEU A 342 7.14 -1.18 -2.78
N VAL A 343 6.17 -1.40 -3.66
CA VAL A 343 5.79 -0.47 -4.72
C VAL A 343 4.54 0.27 -4.28
N VAL A 344 4.64 1.60 -4.19
CA VAL A 344 3.53 2.45 -3.73
C VAL A 344 2.78 2.98 -4.94
N THR A 345 1.46 2.80 -4.91
CA THR A 345 0.57 3.45 -5.86
C THR A 345 0.45 4.92 -5.47
N ALA A 346 0.68 5.83 -6.42
CA ALA A 346 0.75 7.27 -6.15
C ALA A 346 -0.44 7.77 -5.30
N TYR A 347 -0.12 8.28 -4.12
CA TYR A 347 -1.03 8.98 -3.22
C TYR A 347 -0.70 10.47 -3.23
N LYS A 348 -1.72 11.34 -3.27
CA LYS A 348 -1.54 12.80 -3.14
C LYS A 348 -2.43 13.32 -2.04
N GLU A 349 -1.81 13.92 -1.03
CA GLU A 349 -2.50 14.65 0.03
C GLU A 349 -2.43 16.15 -0.24
N GLY A 350 -3.59 16.81 -0.33
CA GLY A 350 -3.75 18.25 -0.12
C GLY A 350 -2.78 19.23 -0.80
N SER A 351 -2.70 19.29 -2.14
CA SER A 351 -2.28 20.53 -2.84
C SER A 351 -3.51 21.34 -3.26
N THR A 352 -3.67 22.52 -2.68
CA THR A 352 -4.61 23.53 -3.17
C THR A 352 -4.22 23.98 -4.59
N SER A 353 -5.23 24.00 -5.48
CA SER A 353 -5.22 24.54 -6.86
C SER A 353 -4.13 24.05 -7.83
N ASP A 354 -4.26 22.82 -8.35
CA ASP A 354 -4.26 22.58 -9.82
C ASP A 354 -4.74 21.16 -10.23
N ASN A 355 -6.06 20.97 -10.15
CA ASN A 355 -6.95 20.53 -11.24
C ASN A 355 -6.61 19.34 -12.19
N THR A 356 -6.08 18.19 -11.75
CA THR A 356 -6.23 16.97 -12.60
C THR A 356 -6.53 15.63 -11.92
N ILE A 357 -6.34 15.44 -10.60
CA ILE A 357 -6.63 14.13 -9.95
C ILE A 357 -7.52 14.26 -8.70
N ASP A 358 -7.43 15.36 -7.94
CA ASP A 358 -8.27 15.60 -6.75
C ASP A 358 -9.72 16.05 -7.08
N SER A 359 -10.09 16.12 -8.36
CA SER A 359 -11.47 16.36 -8.80
C SER A 359 -12.32 15.08 -8.86
N PHE A 360 -11.77 13.90 -8.53
CA PHE A 360 -12.46 12.64 -8.75
C PHE A 360 -13.13 12.04 -7.52
N SER A 361 -12.83 12.49 -6.29
CA SER A 361 -13.48 11.98 -5.06
C SER A 361 -14.31 13.05 -4.35
N LYS A 362 -13.96 14.33 -4.51
CA LYS A 362 -14.85 15.45 -4.20
C LYS A 362 -15.79 15.69 -5.38
N GLY A 363 -16.87 14.92 -5.42
CA GLY A 363 -17.92 15.04 -6.42
C GLY A 363 -18.25 13.77 -7.19
N PHE A 364 -17.66 12.61 -6.87
CA PHE A 364 -18.09 11.33 -7.43
C PHE A 364 -19.49 10.98 -6.91
N SER A 365 -20.52 11.48 -7.58
CA SER A 365 -21.81 10.82 -7.55
C SER A 365 -21.62 9.44 -8.16
N SER A 366 -21.99 8.37 -7.44
CA SER A 366 -22.01 7.03 -8.00
C SER A 366 -22.66 7.08 -9.39
N PRO A 367 -22.00 6.56 -10.44
CA PRO A 367 -22.56 6.56 -11.77
C PRO A 367 -23.89 5.81 -11.77
N THR A 368 -24.86 6.33 -12.49
CA THR A 368 -26.16 5.66 -12.58
C THR A 368 -26.03 4.35 -13.35
N LYS A 369 -27.00 3.45 -13.16
CA LYS A 369 -27.06 2.21 -13.94
C LYS A 369 -27.05 2.52 -15.44
N GLU A 370 -27.77 3.54 -15.89
CA GLU A 370 -27.83 3.98 -17.29
C GLU A 370 -26.46 4.40 -17.82
N PHE A 371 -25.67 5.11 -17.02
CA PHE A 371 -24.29 5.43 -17.37
C PHE A 371 -23.47 4.16 -17.57
N LEU A 372 -23.52 3.24 -16.59
CA LEU A 372 -22.72 2.02 -16.52
C LEU A 372 -23.01 1.04 -17.67
N ILE A 373 -24.27 0.95 -18.11
CA ILE A 373 -24.66 0.16 -19.29
C ILE A 373 -24.58 0.96 -20.61
N GLY A 374 -24.03 2.17 -20.57
CA GLY A 374 -23.78 2.99 -21.75
C GLY A 374 -24.98 3.72 -22.35
N LYS A 375 -26.12 3.77 -21.67
CA LYS A 375 -27.31 4.53 -22.11
C LYS A 375 -27.21 6.01 -21.73
N HIS A 376 -26.12 6.66 -22.15
CA HIS A 376 -25.91 8.10 -21.93
C HIS A 376 -25.33 8.77 -23.17
N THR A 377 -25.30 10.10 -23.15
CA THR A 377 -24.84 10.95 -24.26
C THR A 377 -23.58 11.69 -23.84
N TYR A 378 -22.42 11.29 -24.39
CA TYR A 378 -21.12 11.84 -24.00
C TYR A 378 -21.00 13.36 -24.17
N SER A 379 -21.57 13.93 -25.23
CA SER A 379 -21.53 15.38 -25.48
C SER A 379 -22.28 16.21 -24.44
N LYS A 380 -23.12 15.59 -23.62
CA LYS A 380 -23.86 16.23 -22.52
C LYS A 380 -23.23 16.00 -21.15
N ASP A 381 -22.22 15.13 -21.06
CA ASP A 381 -21.54 14.83 -19.80
C ASP A 381 -20.32 15.74 -19.65
N PRO A 382 -20.25 16.58 -18.61
CA PRO A 382 -19.15 17.52 -18.42
C PRO A 382 -17.80 16.85 -18.17
N ASN A 383 -17.77 15.55 -17.85
CA ASN A 383 -16.54 14.80 -17.63
C ASN A 383 -15.93 14.27 -18.93
N PHE A 384 -16.69 14.30 -20.03
CA PHE A 384 -16.22 13.86 -21.33
C PHE A 384 -15.71 15.03 -22.17
N VAL A 385 -14.76 14.73 -23.04
CA VAL A 385 -14.19 15.65 -24.01
C VAL A 385 -13.95 14.92 -25.32
N ASN A 386 -13.99 15.65 -26.43
CA ASN A 386 -13.59 15.09 -27.71
C ASN A 386 -12.07 14.90 -27.75
N ILE A 387 -11.61 13.75 -28.23
CA ILE A 387 -10.18 13.52 -28.42
C ILE A 387 -9.69 14.40 -29.59
N PRO A 388 -8.67 15.25 -29.38
CA PRO A 388 -8.09 16.07 -30.44
C PRO A 388 -7.68 15.24 -31.68
N SER A 389 -7.91 15.80 -32.88
CA SER A 389 -7.67 15.12 -34.15
C SER A 389 -6.22 14.67 -34.36
N GLN A 390 -5.26 15.35 -33.72
CA GLN A 390 -3.85 14.97 -33.72
C GLN A 390 -3.59 13.57 -33.13
N TYR A 391 -4.49 13.08 -32.26
CA TYR A 391 -4.36 11.76 -31.65
C TYR A 391 -5.17 10.68 -32.38
N THR A 392 -6.22 11.06 -33.13
CA THR A 392 -7.10 10.10 -33.82
C THR A 392 -6.83 9.98 -35.31
N GLY A 393 -6.25 11.00 -35.94
CA GLY A 393 -6.10 11.12 -37.39
C GLY A 393 -7.45 11.05 -38.15
N LEU A 394 -8.57 11.26 -37.46
CA LEU A 394 -9.91 11.31 -38.04
C LEU A 394 -10.37 12.77 -38.08
N SER A 395 -11.03 13.16 -39.17
CA SER A 395 -11.59 14.51 -39.34
C SER A 395 -12.96 14.72 -38.67
N LYS A 396 -13.47 13.72 -37.94
CA LYS A 396 -14.83 13.73 -37.34
C LYS A 396 -14.81 13.75 -35.81
N GLU A 397 -15.57 14.71 -35.30
CA GLU A 397 -15.69 15.20 -33.92
C GLU A 397 -16.50 14.29 -32.96
N ASN A 398 -16.37 12.96 -32.98
CA ASN A 398 -17.20 12.10 -32.11
C ASN A 398 -16.43 10.99 -31.37
N SER A 399 -15.12 11.15 -31.17
CA SER A 399 -14.34 10.25 -30.32
C SER A 399 -14.26 10.84 -28.92
N TYR A 400 -15.33 10.68 -28.13
CA TYR A 400 -15.34 11.16 -26.74
C TYR A 400 -14.50 10.25 -25.84
N ILE A 401 -13.96 10.83 -24.78
CA ILE A 401 -13.26 10.12 -23.70
C ILE A 401 -13.39 10.93 -22.41
N GLN A 402 -13.23 10.28 -21.26
CA GLN A 402 -13.15 10.99 -19.98
C GLN A 402 -11.91 11.90 -19.96
N LYS A 403 -12.05 13.11 -19.43
CA LYS A 403 -10.99 14.14 -19.41
C LYS A 403 -9.70 13.66 -18.74
N ASN A 404 -9.82 12.92 -17.64
CA ASN A 404 -8.67 12.35 -16.92
C ASN A 404 -7.94 11.27 -17.75
N VAL A 405 -8.69 10.47 -18.51
CA VAL A 405 -8.14 9.45 -19.40
C VAL A 405 -7.43 10.11 -20.58
N LEU A 406 -7.98 11.20 -21.13
CA LEU A 406 -7.27 11.99 -22.15
C LEU A 406 -5.96 12.52 -21.59
N ALA A 407 -5.98 13.18 -20.43
CA ALA A 407 -4.77 13.74 -19.81
C ALA A 407 -3.69 12.68 -19.54
N ALA A 408 -4.08 11.48 -19.11
CA ALA A 408 -3.16 10.34 -18.95
C ALA A 408 -2.61 9.87 -20.30
N PHE A 409 -3.47 9.75 -21.31
CA PHE A 409 -3.08 9.36 -22.66
C PHE A 409 -2.13 10.37 -23.30
N GLU A 410 -2.31 11.68 -23.09
CA GLU A 410 -1.42 12.71 -23.65
C GLU A 410 0.02 12.59 -23.14
N LYS A 411 0.19 12.23 -21.86
CA LYS A 411 1.50 11.93 -21.28
C LYS A 411 2.11 10.67 -21.90
N MET A 412 1.33 9.59 -21.97
CA MET A 412 1.76 8.35 -22.61
C MET A 412 2.13 8.56 -24.08
N TYR A 413 1.37 9.39 -24.79
CA TYR A 413 1.61 9.77 -26.19
C TYR A 413 2.92 10.54 -26.36
N ALA A 414 3.20 11.50 -25.47
CA ALA A 414 4.44 12.28 -25.51
C ALA A 414 5.68 11.40 -25.34
N ASP A 415 5.68 10.53 -24.33
CA ASP A 415 6.82 9.67 -24.03
C ASP A 415 6.99 8.57 -25.10
N ALA A 416 5.89 7.99 -25.59
CA ALA A 416 5.93 7.07 -26.72
C ALA A 416 6.60 7.70 -27.94
N LYS A 417 6.29 8.98 -28.22
CA LYS A 417 6.88 9.71 -29.34
C LYS A 417 8.38 9.92 -29.17
N VAL A 418 8.86 10.20 -27.96
CA VAL A 418 10.29 10.29 -27.64
C VAL A 418 11.01 8.97 -27.94
N ASP A 419 10.37 7.84 -27.63
CA ASP A 419 10.91 6.50 -27.90
C ASP A 419 10.68 6.00 -29.35
N GLY A 420 10.20 6.89 -30.23
CA GLY A 420 9.95 6.60 -31.64
C GLY A 420 8.77 5.65 -31.86
N ILE A 421 7.79 5.65 -30.97
CA ILE A 421 6.51 4.94 -31.08
C ILE A 421 5.40 5.95 -31.40
N THR A 422 4.72 5.76 -32.53
CA THR A 422 3.57 6.61 -32.89
C THR A 422 2.28 5.98 -32.41
N LEU A 423 1.74 6.48 -31.30
CA LEU A 423 0.41 6.09 -30.82
C LEU A 423 -0.68 6.83 -31.60
N ARG A 424 -1.80 6.15 -31.82
CA ARG A 424 -3.00 6.72 -32.45
C ARG A 424 -4.24 6.09 -31.85
N VAL A 425 -5.21 6.87 -31.42
CA VAL A 425 -6.50 6.35 -30.94
C VAL A 425 -7.38 6.01 -32.14
N THR A 426 -7.72 4.73 -32.28
CA THR A 426 -8.60 4.21 -33.33
C THR A 426 -10.05 4.09 -32.87
N SER A 427 -10.28 4.00 -31.55
CA SER A 427 -11.61 3.95 -30.93
C SER A 427 -11.50 4.29 -29.45
N ALA A 428 -12.53 4.91 -28.90
CA ALA A 428 -12.62 5.35 -27.52
C ALA A 428 -14.04 5.08 -26.99
N SER A 429 -14.74 6.07 -26.43
CA SER A 429 -16.06 5.83 -25.83
C SER A 429 -17.10 5.39 -26.85
N ARG A 430 -17.95 4.42 -26.47
CA ARG A 430 -19.05 3.89 -27.29
C ARG A 430 -20.27 3.72 -26.41
N ASN A 431 -21.36 4.41 -26.73
CA ASN A 431 -22.60 4.26 -25.98
C ASN A 431 -23.32 2.95 -26.38
N PHE A 432 -24.35 2.59 -25.62
CA PHE A 432 -25.13 1.35 -25.79
C PHE A 432 -25.59 1.17 -27.23
N TYR A 433 -26.08 2.24 -27.87
CA TYR A 433 -26.63 2.18 -29.24
C TYR A 433 -25.55 1.97 -30.29
N THR A 434 -24.38 2.58 -30.11
CA THR A 434 -23.21 2.35 -30.95
C THR A 434 -22.73 0.91 -30.81
N GLN A 435 -22.63 0.42 -29.57
CA GLN A 435 -22.24 -0.96 -29.30
C GLN A 435 -23.27 -1.96 -29.86
N LYS A 436 -24.57 -1.64 -29.76
CA LYS A 436 -25.67 -2.40 -30.37
C LYS A 436 -25.50 -2.50 -31.88
N TYR A 437 -25.26 -1.39 -32.56
CA TYR A 437 -25.05 -1.41 -34.00
C TYR A 437 -23.86 -2.31 -34.40
N ILE A 438 -22.73 -2.22 -33.68
CA ILE A 438 -21.55 -3.06 -33.92
C ILE A 438 -21.90 -4.54 -33.70
N TRP A 439 -22.54 -4.85 -32.58
CA TRP A 439 -22.95 -6.20 -32.23
C TRP A 439 -23.90 -6.80 -33.27
N GLU A 440 -24.98 -6.10 -33.62
CA GLU A 440 -25.99 -6.59 -34.55
C GLU A 440 -25.46 -6.74 -35.98
N SER A 441 -24.57 -5.84 -36.40
CA SER A 441 -23.87 -5.96 -37.69
C SER A 441 -23.01 -7.22 -37.73
N LYS A 442 -22.32 -7.54 -36.63
CA LYS A 442 -21.50 -8.75 -36.53
C LYS A 442 -22.36 -10.01 -36.44
N ILE A 443 -23.43 -10.00 -35.66
CA ILE A 443 -24.39 -11.12 -35.62
C ILE A 443 -24.92 -11.44 -37.01
N LYS A 444 -25.32 -10.42 -37.79
CA LYS A 444 -25.77 -10.61 -39.17
C LYS A 444 -24.72 -11.32 -40.03
N GLU A 445 -23.48 -10.84 -39.99
CA GLU A 445 -22.35 -11.43 -40.74
C GLU A 445 -22.13 -12.92 -40.41
N TYR A 446 -22.31 -13.30 -39.14
CA TYR A 446 -22.18 -14.71 -38.72
C TYR A 446 -23.41 -15.55 -39.05
N THR A 447 -24.62 -15.00 -38.97
CA THR A 447 -25.85 -15.74 -39.33
C THR A 447 -25.93 -16.08 -40.82
N GLU A 448 -25.22 -15.35 -41.68
CA GLU A 448 -25.07 -15.71 -43.10
C GLU A 448 -24.16 -16.94 -43.31
N LYS A 449 -23.32 -17.28 -42.31
CA LYS A 449 -22.32 -18.35 -42.37
C LYS A 449 -22.66 -19.56 -41.50
N TYR A 450 -23.45 -19.37 -40.43
CA TYR A 450 -23.74 -20.40 -39.44
C TYR A 450 -25.24 -20.38 -39.08
N PRO A 451 -25.91 -21.55 -39.03
CA PRO A 451 -27.34 -21.63 -38.74
C PRO A 451 -27.67 -21.49 -37.23
N ASP A 452 -26.74 -21.82 -36.33
CA ASP A 452 -26.94 -21.73 -34.89
C ASP A 452 -26.65 -20.32 -34.37
N ARG A 453 -27.69 -19.68 -33.82
CA ARG A 453 -27.63 -18.32 -33.26
C ARG A 453 -26.74 -18.25 -32.01
N THR A 454 -26.67 -19.31 -31.21
CA THR A 454 -25.82 -19.37 -30.01
C THR A 454 -24.35 -19.39 -30.41
N GLU A 455 -23.99 -20.22 -31.40
CA GLU A 455 -22.64 -20.26 -31.96
C GLU A 455 -22.24 -18.94 -32.63
N CYS A 456 -23.17 -18.29 -33.34
CA CYS A 456 -22.94 -16.94 -33.87
C CYS A 456 -22.57 -15.96 -32.75
N ALA A 457 -23.36 -15.92 -31.67
CA ALA A 457 -23.11 -15.01 -30.55
C ALA A 457 -21.78 -15.29 -29.85
N LYS A 458 -21.44 -16.58 -29.62
CA LYS A 458 -20.15 -16.98 -29.04
C LYS A 458 -18.96 -16.49 -29.87
N ARG A 459 -19.05 -16.57 -31.21
CA ARG A 459 -18.00 -16.09 -32.12
C ARG A 459 -17.83 -14.58 -32.08
N VAL A 460 -18.93 -13.83 -32.02
CA VAL A 460 -18.90 -12.37 -31.91
C VAL A 460 -18.30 -11.95 -30.56
N LEU A 461 -18.69 -12.62 -29.47
CA LEU A 461 -18.25 -12.35 -28.11
C LEU A 461 -16.74 -12.43 -27.90
N LYS A 462 -16.05 -13.23 -28.72
CA LYS A 462 -14.59 -13.36 -28.67
C LYS A 462 -13.86 -12.02 -28.75
N TYR A 463 -14.37 -11.06 -29.52
CA TYR A 463 -13.73 -9.74 -29.71
C TYR A 463 -14.69 -8.55 -29.63
N ASN A 464 -15.95 -8.79 -29.27
CA ASN A 464 -16.96 -7.73 -29.17
C ASN A 464 -17.82 -7.97 -27.94
N ALA A 465 -17.76 -7.03 -27.00
CA ALA A 465 -18.65 -7.00 -25.85
C ALA A 465 -20.13 -6.83 -26.27
N LEU A 466 -21.05 -7.35 -25.44
CA LEU A 466 -22.47 -7.05 -25.60
C LEU A 466 -22.75 -5.56 -25.35
N PRO A 467 -23.81 -5.02 -25.98
CA PRO A 467 -24.38 -3.76 -25.54
C PRO A 467 -24.74 -3.83 -24.05
N GLY A 468 -24.26 -2.87 -23.27
CA GLY A 468 -24.38 -2.87 -21.81
C GLY A 468 -23.20 -3.46 -21.04
N THR A 469 -22.25 -4.19 -21.66
CA THR A 469 -21.13 -4.82 -20.93
C THR A 469 -19.75 -4.26 -21.29
N SER A 470 -19.64 -3.45 -22.35
CA SER A 470 -18.36 -2.88 -22.79
C SER A 470 -17.81 -1.83 -21.82
N ARG A 471 -16.51 -1.90 -21.53
CA ARG A 471 -15.80 -0.87 -20.75
C ARG A 471 -15.65 0.46 -21.50
N HIS A 472 -15.74 0.44 -22.83
CA HIS A 472 -15.85 1.66 -23.64
C HIS A 472 -17.10 2.48 -23.33
N HIS A 473 -18.14 1.90 -22.71
CA HIS A 473 -19.28 2.70 -22.24
C HIS A 473 -18.82 3.78 -21.28
N TRP A 474 -17.85 3.47 -20.41
CA TRP A 474 -17.43 4.32 -19.30
C TRP A 474 -16.45 5.44 -19.70
N GLY A 475 -15.97 5.42 -20.94
CA GLY A 475 -14.96 6.35 -21.44
C GLY A 475 -13.57 6.17 -20.85
N THR A 476 -13.30 4.98 -20.31
CA THR A 476 -12.02 4.60 -19.70
C THR A 476 -11.09 3.85 -20.63
N ASP A 477 -11.61 3.39 -21.77
CA ASP A 477 -10.94 2.40 -22.61
C ASP A 477 -10.69 2.96 -24.02
N ILE A 478 -9.49 2.71 -24.52
CA ILE A 478 -8.99 3.17 -25.81
C ILE A 478 -8.41 2.01 -26.62
N ASP A 479 -8.68 2.02 -27.92
CA ASP A 479 -8.06 1.11 -28.88
C ASP A 479 -6.96 1.85 -29.64
N LEU A 480 -5.73 1.37 -29.54
CA LEU A 480 -4.54 2.03 -30.06
C LEU A 480 -4.03 1.40 -31.36
N ILE A 481 -3.52 2.26 -32.24
CA ILE A 481 -2.76 2.00 -33.45
C ILE A 481 -3.53 1.23 -34.55
N SER A 482 -3.93 -0.01 -34.31
CA SER A 482 -4.61 -0.85 -35.29
C SER A 482 -5.41 -1.99 -34.64
N LYS A 483 -6.63 -2.20 -35.12
CA LYS A 483 -7.47 -3.36 -34.76
C LYS A 483 -7.17 -4.60 -35.62
N GLN A 484 -6.23 -4.52 -36.55
CA GLN A 484 -5.86 -5.64 -37.42
C GLN A 484 -4.73 -6.46 -36.77
N LEU A 485 -4.98 -7.76 -36.55
CA LEU A 485 -3.98 -8.68 -35.99
C LEU A 485 -2.68 -8.73 -36.80
N SER A 486 -2.76 -8.59 -38.13
CA SER A 486 -1.59 -8.57 -39.02
C SER A 486 -0.61 -7.44 -38.70
N TYR A 487 -1.10 -6.27 -38.27
CA TYR A 487 -0.25 -5.15 -37.87
C TYR A 487 0.64 -5.54 -36.69
N TRP A 488 0.07 -6.18 -35.67
CA TRP A 488 0.79 -6.59 -34.46
C TRP A 488 1.83 -7.69 -34.69
N ASN A 489 1.76 -8.37 -35.84
CA ASN A 489 2.78 -9.34 -36.27
C ASN A 489 3.94 -8.68 -37.04
N SER A 490 3.79 -7.44 -37.49
CA SER A 490 4.87 -6.67 -38.14
C SER A 490 5.95 -6.25 -37.15
N ALA A 491 7.13 -5.89 -37.65
CA ALA A 491 8.23 -5.37 -36.81
C ALA A 491 7.81 -4.12 -36.02
N GLN A 492 7.07 -3.20 -36.66
CA GLN A 492 6.57 -1.99 -36.02
C GLN A 492 5.52 -2.30 -34.94
N GLY A 493 4.59 -3.21 -35.22
CA GLY A 493 3.58 -3.63 -34.25
C GLY A 493 4.18 -4.31 -33.03
N LYS A 494 5.18 -5.19 -33.22
CA LYS A 494 5.91 -5.83 -32.11
C LYS A 494 6.64 -4.80 -31.25
N LYS A 495 7.33 -3.84 -31.86
CA LYS A 495 8.01 -2.75 -31.13
C LYS A 495 7.02 -1.92 -30.31
N ALA A 496 5.90 -1.54 -30.91
CA ALA A 496 4.87 -0.75 -30.24
C ALA A 496 4.20 -1.51 -29.10
N TYR A 497 3.90 -2.80 -29.27
CA TYR A 497 3.29 -3.62 -28.23
C TYR A 497 4.23 -3.81 -27.04
N ALA A 498 5.50 -4.16 -27.28
CA ALA A 498 6.50 -4.28 -26.23
C ALA A 498 6.66 -2.97 -25.44
N TRP A 499 6.63 -1.82 -26.14
CA TRP A 499 6.66 -0.52 -25.47
C TRP A 499 5.43 -0.29 -24.60
N LEU A 500 4.22 -0.58 -25.09
CA LEU A 500 3.00 -0.43 -24.31
C LEU A 500 2.99 -1.34 -23.09
N GLN A 501 3.40 -2.61 -23.22
CA GLN A 501 3.52 -3.53 -22.08
C GLN A 501 4.50 -3.00 -21.01
N ALA A 502 5.64 -2.44 -21.43
CA ALA A 502 6.65 -1.92 -20.52
C ALA A 502 6.33 -0.54 -19.92
N ASN A 503 5.42 0.25 -20.51
CA ASN A 503 5.27 1.67 -20.16
C ASN A 503 3.84 2.15 -19.89
N ALA A 504 2.80 1.55 -20.48
CA ALA A 504 1.43 2.07 -20.37
C ALA A 504 0.96 2.17 -18.90
N HIS A 505 1.45 1.25 -18.08
CA HIS A 505 1.18 1.17 -16.64
C HIS A 505 1.64 2.42 -15.87
N LYS A 506 2.71 3.10 -16.32
CA LYS A 506 3.23 4.35 -15.74
C LYS A 506 2.23 5.51 -15.84
N TYR A 507 1.27 5.41 -16.76
CA TYR A 507 0.21 6.40 -16.98
C TYR A 507 -1.15 5.89 -16.52
N GLY A 508 -1.21 4.78 -15.76
CA GLY A 508 -2.44 4.20 -15.25
C GLY A 508 -3.22 3.36 -16.25
N PHE A 509 -2.64 2.98 -17.39
CA PHE A 509 -3.26 2.08 -18.36
C PHE A 509 -2.81 0.63 -18.16
N PHE A 510 -3.73 -0.30 -18.31
CA PHE A 510 -3.44 -1.73 -18.37
C PHE A 510 -4.17 -2.37 -19.55
N GLN A 511 -3.73 -3.56 -19.96
CA GLN A 511 -4.35 -4.32 -21.04
C GLN A 511 -5.31 -5.37 -20.46
N PRO A 512 -6.63 -5.12 -20.38
CA PRO A 512 -7.55 -6.05 -19.73
C PRO A 512 -7.67 -7.39 -20.47
N TYR A 513 -7.39 -7.44 -21.78
CA TYR A 513 -7.47 -8.67 -22.57
C TYR A 513 -6.07 -9.07 -23.07
N ASN A 514 -5.23 -9.55 -22.15
CA ASN A 514 -3.83 -9.92 -22.42
C ASN A 514 -3.61 -11.38 -22.89
N GLY A 515 -4.68 -12.18 -22.94
CA GLY A 515 -4.62 -13.58 -23.40
C GLY A 515 -4.22 -14.61 -22.33
N GLU A 516 -3.88 -14.18 -21.10
CA GLU A 516 -3.44 -15.07 -20.01
C GLU A 516 -4.61 -15.58 -19.14
N CYS A 517 -5.75 -14.89 -19.17
CA CYS A 517 -6.91 -15.26 -18.39
C CYS A 517 -7.80 -16.23 -19.18
N ASN A 518 -8.24 -17.33 -18.55
CA ASN A 518 -9.29 -18.22 -19.07
C ASN A 518 -10.64 -17.49 -19.08
N THR A 519 -10.81 -16.62 -20.07
CA THR A 519 -11.96 -15.71 -20.20
C THR A 519 -12.63 -15.92 -21.54
N GLY A 520 -13.82 -15.38 -21.69
CA GLY A 520 -14.54 -15.44 -22.97
C GLY A 520 -13.95 -14.55 -24.08
N HIS A 521 -13.08 -13.59 -23.74
CA HIS A 521 -12.43 -12.69 -24.69
C HIS A 521 -11.09 -13.25 -25.21
N GLY A 522 -10.79 -12.99 -26.49
CA GLY A 522 -9.45 -13.20 -27.05
C GLY A 522 -8.49 -12.07 -26.67
N GLU A 523 -7.18 -12.30 -26.84
CA GLU A 523 -6.17 -11.24 -26.65
C GLU A 523 -6.46 -10.05 -27.60
N GLU A 524 -6.51 -8.85 -27.03
CA GLU A 524 -6.70 -7.59 -27.77
C GLU A 524 -5.49 -6.67 -27.53
N LYS A 525 -4.45 -6.80 -28.36
CA LYS A 525 -3.19 -6.01 -28.25
C LYS A 525 -3.38 -4.50 -28.38
N TRP A 526 -4.47 -4.10 -29.02
CA TRP A 526 -4.84 -2.70 -29.22
C TRP A 526 -5.58 -2.11 -28.02
N HIS A 527 -6.13 -2.92 -27.12
CA HIS A 527 -7.14 -2.47 -26.17
C HIS A 527 -6.54 -2.20 -24.78
N TRP A 528 -6.63 -0.94 -24.33
CA TRP A 528 -6.03 -0.46 -23.09
C TRP A 528 -7.06 0.31 -22.26
N SER A 529 -7.13 0.00 -20.97
CA SER A 529 -8.10 0.56 -20.02
C SER A 529 -7.38 1.37 -18.96
N TYR A 530 -7.90 2.57 -18.67
CA TYR A 530 -7.39 3.43 -17.60
C TYR A 530 -7.90 2.91 -16.25
N TYR A 531 -7.03 2.25 -15.50
CA TYR A 531 -7.37 1.54 -14.27
C TYR A 531 -8.01 2.42 -13.19
N PRO A 532 -7.51 3.63 -12.87
CA PRO A 532 -8.02 4.40 -11.73
C PRO A 532 -9.52 4.69 -11.79
N LEU A 533 -10.06 4.85 -13.00
CA LEU A 533 -11.48 5.11 -13.20
C LEU A 533 -12.26 3.83 -13.52
N SER A 534 -11.68 2.95 -14.33
CA SER A 534 -12.39 1.77 -14.79
C SER A 534 -12.60 0.72 -13.69
N ASP A 535 -11.76 0.68 -12.66
CA ASP A 535 -11.95 -0.16 -11.48
C ASP A 535 -13.12 0.33 -10.60
N LEU A 536 -13.25 1.65 -10.42
CA LEU A 536 -14.40 2.25 -9.72
C LEU A 536 -15.70 1.93 -10.43
N TYR A 537 -15.74 2.12 -11.76
CA TYR A 537 -16.92 1.82 -12.55
C TYR A 537 -17.23 0.34 -12.63
N LEU A 538 -16.23 -0.54 -12.65
CA LEU A 538 -16.46 -1.98 -12.54
C LEU A 538 -17.09 -2.34 -11.19
N LYS A 539 -16.61 -1.78 -10.08
CA LYS A 539 -17.19 -2.00 -8.74
C LYS A 539 -18.64 -1.54 -8.67
N GLU A 540 -18.95 -0.35 -9.20
CA GLU A 540 -20.33 0.15 -9.22
C GLU A 540 -21.22 -0.66 -10.17
N TYR A 541 -20.70 -1.05 -11.34
CA TYR A 541 -21.38 -1.95 -12.28
C TYR A 541 -21.86 -3.23 -11.58
N LEU A 542 -20.97 -3.89 -10.83
CA LEU A 542 -21.29 -5.13 -10.13
C LEU A 542 -22.31 -4.96 -8.99
N LYS A 543 -22.47 -3.75 -8.44
CA LYS A 543 -23.48 -3.45 -7.42
C LYS A 543 -24.87 -3.31 -8.01
N VAL A 544 -24.99 -2.70 -9.20
CA VAL A 544 -26.28 -2.23 -9.71
C VAL A 544 -26.73 -2.91 -11.01
N VAL A 545 -25.84 -3.58 -11.74
CA VAL A 545 -26.16 -4.23 -13.02
C VAL A 545 -26.22 -5.74 -12.86
N THR A 546 -27.33 -6.34 -13.25
CA THR A 546 -27.51 -7.80 -13.34
C THR A 546 -27.64 -8.25 -14.78
N THR A 547 -27.50 -9.55 -15.04
CA THR A 547 -27.63 -10.10 -16.40
C THR A 547 -28.97 -9.75 -17.06
N SER A 548 -30.04 -9.65 -16.26
CA SER A 548 -31.39 -9.23 -16.71
C SER A 548 -31.50 -7.76 -17.15
N ASP A 549 -30.51 -6.92 -16.86
CA ASP A 549 -30.42 -5.55 -17.36
C ASP A 549 -29.82 -5.49 -18.79
N ILE A 550 -29.11 -6.54 -19.21
CA ILE A 550 -28.41 -6.63 -20.50
C ILE A 550 -29.36 -7.15 -21.57
N LYS A 551 -30.20 -6.26 -22.12
CA LYS A 551 -31.27 -6.60 -23.07
C LYS A 551 -31.54 -5.51 -24.09
N GLY A 552 -32.33 -5.84 -25.13
CA GLY A 552 -32.83 -4.87 -26.11
C GLY A 552 -31.99 -4.76 -27.38
N PHE A 553 -31.31 -5.85 -27.74
CA PHE A 553 -30.54 -6.01 -28.97
C PHE A 553 -30.65 -7.46 -29.47
N ASN A 554 -30.38 -7.71 -30.75
CA ASN A 554 -30.50 -9.06 -31.30
C ASN A 554 -29.57 -10.05 -30.60
N SER A 555 -30.13 -11.20 -30.22
CA SER A 555 -29.42 -12.26 -29.50
C SER A 555 -28.98 -11.84 -28.09
N ASP A 556 -29.77 -11.02 -27.39
CA ASP A 556 -29.57 -10.69 -25.98
C ASP A 556 -29.72 -11.88 -25.02
N PHE A 557 -30.39 -12.97 -25.42
CA PHE A 557 -30.35 -14.27 -24.72
C PHE A 557 -28.91 -14.75 -24.39
N SER A 558 -27.92 -14.28 -25.17
CA SER A 558 -26.50 -14.58 -24.98
C SER A 558 -25.96 -14.09 -23.64
N ALA A 559 -26.55 -13.05 -23.05
CA ALA A 559 -26.12 -12.51 -21.76
C ALA A 559 -26.23 -13.58 -20.66
N GLU A 560 -27.37 -14.26 -20.60
CA GLU A 560 -27.62 -15.36 -19.66
C GLU A 560 -26.91 -16.63 -20.09
N THR A 561 -27.00 -16.99 -21.38
CA THR A 561 -26.42 -18.22 -21.93
C THR A 561 -24.92 -18.36 -21.67
N PHE A 562 -24.18 -17.25 -21.69
CA PHE A 562 -22.72 -17.25 -21.50
C PHE A 562 -22.26 -16.67 -20.17
N ASP A 563 -23.18 -16.39 -19.24
CA ASP A 563 -22.90 -15.73 -17.96
C ASP A 563 -21.93 -14.55 -18.12
N VAL A 564 -22.36 -13.57 -18.91
CA VAL A 564 -21.45 -12.56 -19.46
C VAL A 564 -20.81 -11.66 -18.42
N ILE A 565 -21.44 -11.50 -17.26
CA ILE A 565 -20.84 -10.72 -16.17
C ILE A 565 -19.64 -11.48 -15.61
N SER A 566 -19.79 -12.75 -15.27
CA SER A 566 -18.70 -13.56 -14.72
C SER A 566 -17.60 -13.84 -15.74
N ASN A 567 -17.97 -14.18 -16.97
CA ASN A 567 -17.01 -14.72 -17.94
C ASN A 567 -16.37 -13.67 -18.86
N TYR A 568 -16.98 -12.48 -18.98
CA TYR A 568 -16.53 -11.45 -19.92
C TYR A 568 -16.30 -10.08 -19.24
N VAL A 569 -17.20 -9.63 -18.36
CA VAL A 569 -17.00 -8.36 -17.62
C VAL A 569 -15.92 -8.51 -16.55
N LEU A 570 -15.99 -9.57 -15.75
CA LEU A 570 -14.96 -9.95 -14.78
C LEU A 570 -13.79 -10.70 -15.41
N GLY A 571 -13.96 -11.15 -16.65
CA GLY A 571 -12.95 -11.87 -17.43
C GLY A 571 -11.88 -10.95 -18.01
N ILE A 572 -11.18 -10.21 -17.14
CA ILE A 572 -10.09 -9.30 -17.49
C ILE A 572 -8.81 -9.65 -16.71
N SER A 573 -7.65 -9.31 -17.26
CA SER A 573 -6.37 -9.40 -16.56
C SER A 573 -6.41 -8.55 -15.29
N ARG A 574 -5.94 -9.10 -14.18
CA ARG A 574 -5.77 -8.33 -12.94
C ARG A 574 -4.49 -7.52 -13.05
N VAL A 575 -4.58 -6.23 -12.72
CA VAL A 575 -3.44 -5.34 -12.94
C VAL A 575 -2.32 -5.67 -11.96
N SER A 576 -1.16 -5.89 -12.54
CA SER A 576 0.12 -6.14 -11.89
C SER A 576 1.03 -5.03 -12.42
N TYR A 577 1.07 -3.89 -11.72
CA TYR A 577 2.05 -2.83 -12.00
C TYR A 577 3.41 -3.30 -11.47
N GLU A 578 4.19 -3.99 -12.32
CA GLU A 578 5.55 -4.47 -12.01
C GLU A 578 6.56 -3.33 -11.94
#